data_AF-A0A2D8L5Q8-F1
#
_entry.id   AF-A0A2D8L5Q8-F1
#
_cell.length_a   1.000
_cell.length_b   1.000
_cell.length_c   1.000
_cell.angle_alpha   90.00
_cell.angle_beta   90.00
_cell.angle_gamma   90.00
#
_symmetry.space_group_name_H-M   'P 1'
#
loop_
_entity.id
_entity.type
_entity.pdbx_description
1 polymer ?
#
loop_
_entity_poly.entity_id
_entity_poly.type
_entity_poly.pdbx_seq_one_letter_code
_entity_poly.pdbx_strand_id
1 'polypeptide(L)'
;MVLICWGGMAGAVEPGQGESDIAMQMAKIGIGSVVTIANSAGEVFTHVHEGRHDGLWELRSFAGRTRTGESLGSLFLDDRGQIVRQVDSDGAVTRFEPHRCMRTVGECTYTRIAPDGTREQRRRITTPIPGGFTYVIEGPGGLRLEGMAKLDRMGWIKRGWFIHEGTGKRLDLRMLRAIYR
;
A
#
# COMPACT_ATOMS: atom_id res chain seq x y z
N MET A 1 -16.66 16.48 -57.59
CA MET A 1 -17.11 15.90 -56.32
C MET A 1 -16.41 14.56 -56.14
N VAL A 2 -15.38 14.53 -55.30
CA VAL A 2 -15.02 13.53 -54.27
C VAL A 2 -13.60 13.91 -53.85
N LEU A 3 -13.48 14.44 -52.64
CA LEU A 3 -12.23 14.71 -51.93
C LEU A 3 -11.50 13.40 -51.66
N ILE A 4 -10.18 13.38 -51.83
CA ILE A 4 -9.30 12.47 -51.07
C ILE A 4 -8.30 13.36 -50.32
N CYS A 5 -8.56 13.51 -49.03
CA CYS A 5 -7.71 14.22 -48.08
C CYS A 5 -6.43 13.44 -47.82
N TRP A 6 -5.32 14.18 -47.78
CA TRP A 6 -4.15 13.81 -46.97
C TRP A 6 -4.54 13.71 -45.49
N GLY A 7 -4.05 12.69 -44.80
CA GLY A 7 -4.21 12.54 -43.35
C GLY A 7 -3.11 11.64 -42.82
N GLY A 8 -2.17 12.24 -42.08
CA GLY A 8 -0.93 11.63 -41.63
C GLY A 8 -1.14 10.45 -40.69
N MET A 9 -0.13 9.57 -40.67
CA MET A 9 0.01 8.52 -39.67
C MET A 9 0.16 9.16 -38.30
N ALA A 10 -0.96 9.29 -37.58
CA ALA A 10 -0.93 9.39 -36.13
C ALA A 10 -0.43 8.04 -35.62
N GLY A 11 0.86 7.99 -35.24
CA GLY A 11 1.41 6.87 -34.51
C GLY A 11 0.55 6.64 -33.27
N ALA A 12 -0.14 5.51 -33.22
CA ALA A 12 -0.75 5.03 -32.00
C ALA A 12 0.39 4.86 -31.00
N VAL A 13 0.40 5.66 -29.93
CA VAL A 13 1.17 5.33 -28.74
C VAL A 13 0.46 4.10 -28.15
N GLU A 14 1.00 2.93 -28.44
CA GLU A 14 0.52 1.69 -27.83
C GLU A 14 0.62 1.86 -26.30
N PRO A 15 -0.45 1.66 -25.53
CA PRO A 15 -0.35 1.62 -24.08
C PRO A 15 0.65 0.53 -23.72
N GLY A 16 1.70 0.90 -22.98
CA GLY A 16 2.80 0.03 -22.61
C GLY A 16 2.29 -1.30 -22.06
N GLN A 17 2.62 -2.38 -22.77
CA GLN A 17 2.36 -3.74 -22.33
C GLN A 17 3.14 -4.01 -21.03
N GLY A 18 2.42 -4.37 -19.97
CA GLY A 18 2.99 -5.06 -18.80
C GLY A 18 3.29 -4.19 -17.58
N GLU A 19 2.37 -3.33 -17.16
CA GLU A 19 2.41 -2.84 -15.78
C GLU A 19 2.27 -4.05 -14.86
N SER A 20 3.32 -4.40 -14.11
CA SER A 20 3.22 -5.45 -13.09
C SER A 20 2.17 -5.00 -12.09
N ASP A 21 0.99 -5.64 -12.08
CA ASP A 21 -0.07 -5.25 -11.17
C ASP A 21 0.35 -5.52 -9.72
N ILE A 22 0.66 -4.45 -9.00
CA ILE A 22 1.07 -4.50 -7.60
C ILE A 22 -0.11 -4.36 -6.63
N ALA A 23 -1.34 -4.28 -7.13
CA ALA A 23 -2.54 -4.13 -6.33
C ALA A 23 -2.76 -5.30 -5.37
N MET A 24 -3.42 -5.02 -4.26
CA MET A 24 -4.00 -6.08 -3.43
C MET A 24 -5.31 -6.54 -4.07
N GLN A 25 -5.50 -7.85 -4.12
CA GLN A 25 -6.68 -8.46 -4.70
C GLN A 25 -7.81 -8.47 -3.66
N MET A 26 -8.20 -7.29 -3.12
CA MET A 26 -9.07 -7.18 -1.94
C MET A 26 -10.40 -7.93 -2.11
N ALA A 27 -11.03 -7.81 -3.27
CA ALA A 27 -12.28 -8.52 -3.59
C ALA A 27 -12.15 -10.06 -3.61
N LYS A 28 -10.93 -10.61 -3.72
CA LYS A 28 -10.65 -12.06 -3.70
C LYS A 28 -10.18 -12.55 -2.33
N ILE A 29 -9.97 -11.66 -1.36
CA ILE A 29 -9.55 -12.02 -0.01
C ILE A 29 -10.82 -12.19 0.82
N GLY A 30 -11.19 -13.41 1.19
CA GLY A 30 -12.38 -13.64 2.01
C GLY A 30 -12.29 -12.99 3.39
N ILE A 31 -13.45 -12.65 3.97
CA ILE A 31 -13.54 -12.15 5.35
C ILE A 31 -13.00 -13.20 6.31
N GLY A 32 -12.21 -12.77 7.30
CA GLY A 32 -11.50 -13.62 8.24
C GLY A 32 -10.21 -14.23 7.70
N SER A 33 -9.76 -13.85 6.49
CA SER A 33 -8.39 -14.10 6.03
C SER A 33 -7.39 -13.42 6.96
N VAL A 34 -6.23 -14.05 7.16
CA VAL A 34 -5.22 -13.60 8.13
C VAL A 34 -3.84 -13.60 7.50
N VAL A 35 -3.09 -12.52 7.70
CA VAL A 35 -1.68 -12.43 7.32
C VAL A 35 -0.85 -11.99 8.53
N THR A 36 0.17 -12.78 8.87
CA THR A 36 1.11 -12.49 9.95
C THR A 36 2.48 -12.15 9.37
N ILE A 37 3.03 -11.01 9.75
CA ILE A 37 4.32 -10.47 9.29
C ILE A 37 5.19 -10.21 10.51
N ALA A 38 6.48 -10.50 10.40
CA ALA A 38 7.48 -10.07 11.37
C ALA A 38 8.47 -9.11 10.74
N ASN A 39 9.10 -8.26 11.56
CA ASN A 39 10.22 -7.44 11.15
C ASN A 39 11.54 -7.84 11.81
N SER A 40 12.65 -7.27 11.34
CA SER A 40 14.00 -7.54 11.88
C SER A 40 14.26 -6.97 13.27
N ALA A 41 13.37 -6.11 13.80
CA ALA A 41 13.41 -5.66 15.20
C ALA A 41 12.76 -6.66 16.17
N GLY A 42 12.20 -7.78 15.66
CA GLY A 42 11.54 -8.81 16.46
C GLY A 42 10.04 -8.57 16.67
N GLU A 43 9.49 -7.50 16.10
CA GLU A 43 8.06 -7.22 16.18
C GLU A 43 7.29 -8.14 15.23
N VAL A 44 6.11 -8.55 15.66
CA VAL A 44 5.20 -9.40 14.88
C VAL A 44 3.83 -8.77 14.87
N PHE A 45 3.22 -8.72 13.68
CA PHE A 45 1.94 -8.09 13.43
C PHE A 45 1.04 -9.08 12.70
N THR A 46 -0.23 -9.15 13.10
CA THR A 46 -1.24 -9.97 12.43
C THR A 46 -2.34 -9.08 11.91
N HIS A 47 -2.58 -9.11 10.61
CA HIS A 47 -3.68 -8.42 9.95
C HIS A 47 -4.83 -9.40 9.67
N VAL A 48 -6.04 -8.99 9.98
CA VAL A 48 -7.27 -9.73 9.74
C VAL A 48 -8.14 -8.93 8.79
N HIS A 49 -8.66 -9.58 7.74
CA HIS A 49 -9.59 -8.97 6.82
C HIS A 49 -11.00 -8.99 7.40
N GLU A 50 -11.54 -7.83 7.76
CA GLU A 50 -12.85 -7.71 8.42
C GLU A 50 -14.01 -7.48 7.42
N GLY A 51 -13.70 -7.25 6.15
CA GLY A 51 -14.69 -6.98 5.10
C GLY A 51 -14.74 -5.50 4.75
N ARG A 52 -15.95 -4.98 4.44
CA ARG A 52 -16.14 -3.58 4.04
C ARG A 52 -16.83 -2.75 5.13
N HIS A 53 -16.36 -1.52 5.28
CA HIS A 53 -16.94 -0.50 6.14
C HIS A 53 -16.90 0.85 5.39
N ASP A 54 -18.05 1.52 5.27
CA ASP A 54 -18.21 2.76 4.49
C ASP A 54 -17.63 2.70 3.07
N GLY A 55 -17.78 1.54 2.39
CA GLY A 55 -17.28 1.33 1.04
C GLY A 55 -15.79 1.04 0.93
N LEU A 56 -15.03 1.07 2.03
CA LEU A 56 -13.61 0.70 2.09
C LEU A 56 -13.41 -0.68 2.70
N TRP A 57 -12.36 -1.39 2.30
CA TRP A 57 -11.96 -2.64 2.94
C TRP A 57 -11.27 -2.37 4.28
N GLU A 58 -11.59 -3.11 5.33
CA GLU A 58 -10.95 -3.00 6.64
C GLU A 58 -9.95 -4.14 6.87
N LEU A 59 -8.73 -3.76 7.25
CA LEU A 59 -7.72 -4.66 7.81
C LEU A 59 -7.47 -4.27 9.26
N ARG A 60 -7.93 -5.10 10.20
CA ARG A 60 -7.62 -4.92 11.62
C ARG A 60 -6.28 -5.54 11.95
N SER A 61 -5.47 -4.83 12.73
CA SER A 61 -4.10 -5.22 13.03
C SER A 61 -3.94 -5.52 14.52
N PHE A 62 -3.18 -6.56 14.83
CA PHE A 62 -2.93 -7.00 16.21
C PHE A 62 -1.43 -7.27 16.41
N ALA A 63 -0.94 -6.99 17.62
CA ALA A 63 0.39 -7.36 18.04
C ALA A 63 0.49 -8.89 18.19
N GLY A 64 1.62 -9.45 17.78
CA GLY A 64 1.88 -10.88 17.87
C GLY A 64 1.30 -11.71 16.71
N ARG A 65 1.21 -13.01 16.94
CA ARG A 65 0.93 -14.03 15.90
C ARG A 65 -0.55 -14.35 15.71
N THR A 66 -1.43 -13.73 16.50
CA THR A 66 -2.86 -14.07 16.55
C THR A 66 -3.72 -12.80 16.60
N ARG A 67 -5.01 -12.97 16.32
CA ARG A 67 -6.04 -11.92 16.44
C ARG A 67 -6.43 -11.58 17.88
N THR A 68 -5.82 -12.24 18.86
CA THR A 68 -6.13 -12.09 20.29
C THR A 68 -5.09 -11.26 21.02
N GLY A 69 -4.05 -10.79 20.31
CA GLY A 69 -3.09 -9.84 20.87
C GLY A 69 -3.69 -8.45 21.00
N GLU A 70 -2.87 -7.53 21.50
CA GLU A 70 -3.26 -6.11 21.60
C GLU A 70 -3.63 -5.56 20.22
N SER A 71 -4.72 -4.81 20.15
CA SER A 71 -5.10 -4.12 18.92
C SER A 71 -4.07 -3.05 18.58
N LEU A 72 -3.61 -3.02 17.34
CA LEU A 72 -2.77 -1.97 16.77
C LEU A 72 -3.59 -0.99 15.92
N GLY A 73 -4.91 -1.13 15.92
CA GLY A 73 -5.81 -0.33 15.11
C GLY A 73 -6.17 -0.99 13.78
N SER A 74 -6.64 -0.16 12.83
CA SER A 74 -7.21 -0.60 11.57
C SER A 74 -6.73 0.23 10.38
N LEU A 75 -6.56 -0.44 9.24
CA LEU A 75 -6.31 0.20 7.95
C LEU A 75 -7.56 0.08 7.09
N PHE A 76 -7.97 1.17 6.46
CA PHE A 76 -9.08 1.23 5.52
C PHE A 76 -8.54 1.46 4.11
N LEU A 77 -8.90 0.56 3.20
CA LEU A 77 -8.30 0.46 1.88
C LEU A 77 -9.34 0.56 0.76
N ASP A 78 -8.93 1.12 -0.37
CA ASP A 78 -9.70 1.03 -1.61
C ASP A 78 -9.59 -0.36 -2.26
N ASP A 79 -10.23 -0.52 -3.42
CA ASP A 79 -10.25 -1.79 -4.16
C ASP A 79 -8.89 -2.25 -4.68
N ARG A 80 -7.91 -1.35 -4.81
CA ARG A 80 -6.53 -1.69 -5.18
C ARG A 80 -5.65 -1.97 -3.96
N GLY A 81 -6.17 -1.83 -2.75
CA GLY A 81 -5.40 -1.94 -1.52
C GLY A 81 -4.57 -0.70 -1.21
N GLN A 82 -4.98 0.48 -1.67
CA GLN A 82 -4.40 1.75 -1.24
C GLN A 82 -4.98 2.12 0.12
N ILE A 83 -4.14 2.53 1.06
CA ILE A 83 -4.62 3.01 2.37
C ILE A 83 -5.21 4.42 2.17
N VAL A 84 -6.48 4.58 2.51
CA VAL A 84 -7.20 5.86 2.52
C VAL A 84 -7.25 6.43 3.93
N ARG A 85 -7.38 5.57 4.94
CA ARG A 85 -7.48 5.94 6.35
C ARG A 85 -6.78 4.90 7.23
N GLN A 86 -6.09 5.36 8.25
CA GLN A 86 -5.55 4.55 9.35
C GLN A 86 -6.15 5.07 10.65
N VAL A 87 -6.57 4.14 11.51
CA VAL A 87 -7.06 4.41 12.86
C VAL A 87 -6.16 3.65 13.81
N ASP A 88 -5.47 4.35 14.70
CA ASP A 88 -4.58 3.75 15.69
C ASP A 88 -5.37 3.13 16.85
N SER A 89 -4.71 2.41 17.76
CA SER A 89 -5.37 1.68 18.85
C SER A 89 -6.09 2.58 19.86
N ASP A 90 -5.67 3.83 19.99
CA ASP A 90 -6.29 4.88 20.81
C ASP A 90 -7.40 5.65 20.06
N GLY A 91 -7.67 5.31 18.80
CA GLY A 91 -8.65 5.97 17.96
C GLY A 91 -8.13 7.18 17.18
N ALA A 92 -6.84 7.53 17.28
CA ALA A 92 -6.25 8.59 16.48
C ALA A 92 -6.33 8.26 14.99
N VAL A 93 -6.76 9.23 14.17
CA VAL A 93 -7.05 9.00 12.74
C VAL A 93 -6.04 9.73 11.87
N THR A 94 -5.32 8.98 11.04
CA THR A 94 -4.55 9.54 9.92
C THR A 94 -5.30 9.29 8.60
N ARG A 95 -5.46 10.32 7.77
CA ARG A 95 -6.08 10.21 6.43
C ARG A 95 -5.08 10.46 5.32
N PHE A 96 -5.34 9.88 4.16
CA PHE A 96 -4.52 10.04 2.96
C PHE A 96 -5.40 10.43 1.78
N GLU A 97 -5.13 11.59 1.17
CA GLU A 97 -5.91 12.12 0.05
C GLU A 97 -5.05 12.19 -1.23
N PRO A 98 -5.44 11.55 -2.35
CA PRO A 98 -6.61 10.66 -2.48
C PRO A 98 -6.43 9.32 -1.76
N HIS A 99 -5.19 8.88 -1.56
CA HIS A 99 -4.77 7.66 -0.87
C HIS A 99 -3.24 7.61 -0.77
N ARG A 100 -2.65 6.69 0.01
CA ARG A 100 -1.19 6.63 0.29
C ARG A 100 -0.28 6.19 -0.88
N CYS A 101 -0.81 6.01 -2.09
CA CYS A 101 -0.05 5.66 -3.31
C CYS A 101 0.78 4.36 -3.21
N MET A 102 0.48 3.48 -2.26
CA MET A 102 1.20 2.23 -2.00
C MET A 102 1.17 1.24 -3.17
N ARG A 103 0.13 1.31 -4.00
CA ARG A 103 -0.20 0.36 -5.06
C ARG A 103 -0.27 1.00 -6.44
N THR A 104 0.33 2.19 -6.59
CA THR A 104 0.43 2.95 -7.85
C THR A 104 1.86 2.85 -8.36
N VAL A 105 2.05 2.37 -9.59
CA VAL A 105 3.34 2.38 -10.29
C VAL A 105 3.60 3.78 -10.87
N GLY A 106 4.86 4.18 -10.93
CA GLY A 106 5.27 5.52 -11.34
C GLY A 106 5.15 6.54 -10.21
N GLU A 107 4.99 7.81 -10.56
CA GLU A 107 4.87 8.91 -9.61
C GLU A 107 3.41 9.11 -9.17
N CYS A 108 3.20 9.32 -7.87
CA CYS A 108 1.90 9.59 -7.28
C CYS A 108 2.05 10.51 -6.06
N THR A 109 1.27 11.59 -6.03
CA THR A 109 1.28 12.57 -4.94
C THR A 109 0.04 12.38 -4.07
N TYR A 110 0.21 12.52 -2.76
CA TYR A 110 -0.88 12.44 -1.79
C TYR A 110 -0.66 13.41 -0.63
N THR A 111 -1.73 13.79 0.05
CA THR A 111 -1.67 14.56 1.31
C THR A 111 -1.89 13.60 2.46
N ARG A 112 -0.93 13.53 3.39
CA ARG A 112 -1.13 12.92 4.71
C ARG A 112 -1.76 13.96 5.64
N ILE A 113 -2.86 13.62 6.28
CA ILE A 113 -3.54 14.44 7.28
C ILE A 113 -3.39 13.73 8.61
N ALA A 114 -2.62 14.30 9.52
CA ALA A 114 -2.38 13.77 10.85
C ALA A 114 -3.60 13.96 11.77
N PRO A 115 -3.65 13.27 12.94
CA PRO A 115 -4.78 13.37 13.86
C PRO A 115 -5.09 14.78 14.37
N ASP A 116 -4.06 15.63 14.47
CA ASP A 116 -4.17 17.05 14.86
C ASP A 116 -4.64 17.97 13.72
N GLY A 117 -4.87 17.41 12.52
CA GLY A 117 -5.24 18.16 11.31
C GLY A 117 -4.06 18.66 10.48
N THR A 118 -2.81 18.45 10.92
CA THR A 118 -1.62 18.85 10.16
C THR A 118 -1.59 18.15 8.81
N ARG A 119 -1.33 18.92 7.73
CA ARG A 119 -1.35 18.44 6.34
C ARG A 119 0.05 18.46 5.75
N GLU A 120 0.46 17.33 5.19
CA GLU A 120 1.75 17.16 4.54
C GLU A 120 1.58 16.56 3.15
N GLN A 121 1.97 17.32 2.12
CA GLN A 121 2.03 16.76 0.76
C GLN A 121 3.27 15.88 0.62
N ARG A 122 3.07 14.65 0.13
CA ARG A 122 4.13 13.68 -0.11
C ARG A 122 4.04 13.16 -1.54
N ARG A 123 5.18 12.89 -2.15
CA ARG A 123 5.29 12.24 -3.45
C ARG A 123 5.87 10.85 -3.26
N ARG A 124 5.24 9.84 -3.86
CA ARG A 124 5.76 8.47 -3.91
C ARG A 124 6.09 8.10 -5.34
N ILE A 125 7.27 7.54 -5.53
CA ILE A 125 7.74 7.00 -6.81
C ILE A 125 7.89 5.50 -6.60
N THR A 126 7.08 4.70 -7.31
CA THR A 126 7.09 3.25 -7.20
C THR A 126 7.59 2.63 -8.49
N THR A 127 8.65 1.82 -8.41
CA THR A 127 9.21 1.13 -9.57
C THR A 127 8.89 -0.36 -9.47
N PRO A 128 8.22 -0.97 -10.46
CA PRO A 128 7.93 -2.38 -10.45
C PRO A 128 9.24 -3.18 -10.57
N ILE A 129 9.30 -4.30 -9.86
CA ILE A 129 10.36 -5.30 -9.99
C ILE A 129 9.72 -6.67 -10.13
N PRO A 130 10.43 -7.72 -10.61
CA PRO A 130 9.84 -9.05 -10.73
C PRO A 130 9.20 -9.52 -9.41
N GLY A 131 7.88 -9.72 -9.39
CA GLY A 131 7.13 -10.14 -8.21
C GLY A 131 7.03 -9.10 -7.09
N GLY A 132 7.16 -7.80 -7.37
CA GLY A 132 7.04 -6.75 -6.36
C GLY A 132 7.31 -5.34 -6.85
N PHE A 133 7.75 -4.46 -5.94
CA PHE A 133 8.16 -3.10 -6.25
C PHE A 133 9.24 -2.58 -5.30
N THR A 134 10.01 -1.60 -5.76
CA THR A 134 10.72 -0.65 -4.89
C THR A 134 9.96 0.67 -4.86
N TYR A 135 10.22 1.49 -3.84
CA TYR A 135 9.64 2.82 -3.78
C TYR A 135 10.53 3.82 -3.06
N VAL A 136 10.29 5.08 -3.36
CA VAL A 136 10.79 6.24 -2.62
C VAL A 136 9.60 7.12 -2.26
N ILE A 137 9.54 7.66 -1.05
CA ILE A 137 8.61 8.68 -0.61
C ILE A 137 9.40 9.93 -0.28
N GLU A 138 8.99 11.06 -0.85
CA GLU A 138 9.55 12.38 -0.62
C GLU A 138 8.48 13.27 0.02
N GLY A 139 8.88 14.19 0.89
CA GLY A 139 7.96 15.07 1.58
C GLY A 139 8.61 16.33 2.16
N PRO A 140 7.87 17.09 2.98
CA PRO A 140 8.36 18.34 3.56
C PRO A 140 9.58 18.11 4.45
N GLY A 141 10.38 19.16 4.65
CA GLY A 141 11.55 19.11 5.54
C GLY A 141 12.67 18.19 5.06
N GLY A 142 12.73 17.87 3.77
CA GLY A 142 13.73 16.95 3.21
C GLY A 142 13.44 15.47 3.52
N LEU A 143 12.21 15.13 3.93
CA LEU A 143 11.81 13.75 4.16
C LEU A 143 12.09 12.90 2.92
N ARG A 144 12.85 11.82 3.12
CA ARG A 144 13.09 10.79 2.11
C ARG A 144 13.05 9.41 2.77
N LEU A 145 12.07 8.61 2.39
CA LEU A 145 11.93 7.22 2.84
C LEU A 145 12.01 6.31 1.63
N GLU A 146 12.56 5.13 1.82
CA GLU A 146 12.69 4.13 0.76
C GLU A 146 12.32 2.75 1.27
N GLY A 147 12.01 1.86 0.33
CA GLY A 147 11.72 0.49 0.64
C GLY A 147 11.51 -0.39 -0.58
N MET A 148 11.27 -1.66 -0.31
CA MET A 148 11.02 -2.69 -1.29
C MET A 148 10.05 -3.72 -0.72
N ALA A 149 9.15 -4.21 -1.56
CA ALA A 149 8.28 -5.32 -1.22
C ALA A 149 8.24 -6.34 -2.36
N LYS A 150 8.45 -7.62 -2.01
CA LYS A 150 8.05 -8.77 -2.82
C LYS A 150 6.68 -9.21 -2.35
N LEU A 151 5.78 -9.42 -3.31
CA LEU A 151 4.38 -9.71 -3.05
C LEU A 151 4.10 -11.20 -3.15
N ASP A 152 3.06 -11.64 -2.47
CA ASP A 152 2.43 -12.92 -2.73
C ASP A 152 1.33 -12.80 -3.80
N ARG A 153 0.64 -13.91 -4.08
CA ARG A 153 -0.39 -13.97 -5.14
C ARG A 153 -1.61 -13.05 -4.91
N MET A 154 -1.82 -12.56 -3.68
CA MET A 154 -2.93 -11.66 -3.33
C MET A 154 -2.47 -10.21 -3.17
N GLY A 155 -1.19 -9.92 -3.42
CA GLY A 155 -0.61 -8.58 -3.27
C GLY A 155 -0.13 -8.26 -1.84
N TRP A 156 -0.08 -9.23 -0.93
CA TRP A 156 0.48 -9.03 0.41
C TRP A 156 2.00 -9.05 0.41
N ILE A 157 2.63 -8.29 1.30
CA ILE A 157 4.09 -8.28 1.44
C ILE A 157 4.56 -9.64 1.97
N LYS A 158 5.16 -10.45 1.09
CA LYS A 158 5.77 -11.74 1.44
C LYS A 158 7.13 -11.53 2.09
N ARG A 159 7.94 -10.64 1.54
CA ARG A 159 9.23 -10.18 2.08
C ARG A 159 9.48 -8.76 1.63
N GLY A 160 10.28 -8.01 2.35
CA GLY A 160 10.62 -6.65 1.95
C GLY A 160 11.53 -5.99 2.96
N TRP A 161 11.72 -4.70 2.80
CA TRP A 161 12.33 -3.85 3.81
C TRP A 161 11.86 -2.41 3.60
N PHE A 162 11.93 -1.60 4.66
CA PHE A 162 11.64 -0.17 4.59
C PHE A 162 12.50 0.60 5.58
N ILE A 163 12.69 1.90 5.32
CA ILE A 163 13.25 2.84 6.28
C ILE A 163 12.13 3.35 7.19
N HIS A 164 12.25 3.13 8.49
CA HIS A 164 11.28 3.59 9.47
C HIS A 164 11.37 5.11 9.65
N GLU A 165 10.26 5.81 9.45
CA GLU A 165 10.22 7.28 9.41
C GLU A 165 10.73 7.95 10.68
N GLY A 166 10.39 7.42 11.86
CA GLY A 166 10.79 8.03 13.14
C GLY A 166 12.23 7.74 13.57
N THR A 167 12.88 6.71 13.01
CA THR A 167 14.20 6.26 13.50
C THR A 167 15.28 6.23 12.41
N GLY A 168 14.90 6.34 11.14
CA GLY A 168 15.81 6.16 10.00
C GLY A 168 16.37 4.74 9.86
N LYS A 169 15.98 3.79 10.74
CA LYS A 169 16.49 2.43 10.69
C LYS A 169 15.80 1.64 9.60
N ARG A 170 16.59 0.82 8.89
CA ARG A 170 16.06 -0.21 8.00
C ARG A 170 15.45 -1.34 8.82
N LEU A 171 14.22 -1.71 8.47
CA LEU A 171 13.52 -2.87 9.00
C LEU A 171 13.19 -3.83 7.86
N ASP A 172 13.64 -5.08 7.97
CA ASP A 172 13.35 -6.13 7.01
C ASP A 172 12.06 -6.83 7.41
N LEU A 173 11.14 -7.02 6.46
CA LEU A 173 9.85 -7.66 6.64
C LEU A 173 9.86 -9.08 6.11
N ARG A 174 9.18 -9.98 6.83
CA ARG A 174 8.92 -11.35 6.39
C ARG A 174 7.53 -11.81 6.80
N MET A 175 6.73 -12.22 5.82
CA MET A 175 5.50 -12.95 6.07
C MET A 175 5.83 -14.29 6.74
N LEU A 176 5.24 -14.51 7.92
CA LEU A 176 5.31 -15.77 8.64
C LEU A 176 4.19 -16.71 8.22
N ARG A 177 3.00 -16.17 7.95
CA ARG A 177 1.81 -16.94 7.62
C ARG A 177 0.84 -16.10 6.79
N ALA A 178 0.19 -16.73 5.84
CA ALA A 178 -1.02 -16.22 5.20
C ALA A 178 -2.07 -17.34 5.13
N ILE A 179 -3.29 -17.03 5.54
CA ILE A 179 -4.45 -17.91 5.44
C ILE A 179 -5.52 -17.11 4.69
N TYR A 180 -5.84 -17.56 3.47
CA TYR A 180 -6.91 -16.97 2.68
C TYR A 180 -8.16 -17.84 2.78
N ARG A 181 -9.30 -17.21 3.03
CA ARG A 181 -10.63 -17.81 3.00
C ARG A 181 -11.33 -17.52 1.68
#